data_AF-A0A933HQF4-F1
#
_entry.id   AF-A0A933HQF4-F1
#
_cell.length_a   1.000
_cell.length_b   1.000
_cell.length_c   1.000
_cell.angle_alpha   90.00
_cell.angle_beta   90.00
_cell.angle_gamma   90.00
#
_symmetry.space_group_name_H-M   'P 1'
#
loop_
_entity.id
_entity.type
_entity.pdbx_description
1 polymer ?
#
loop_
_entity_poly.entity_id
_entity_poly.type
_entity_poly.pdbx_seq_one_letter_code
_entity_poly.pdbx_strand_id
1 'polypeptide(L)'
;MSRLDVKHRIVRQLLVFANRYGKRDAHGHIVIQIRLTQGDLADLGGATRERVNQVIGELRRADLIEIDSSNHITLRAPETLAHLTET
;
A
#
# COMPACT_ATOMS: atom_id res chain seq x y z
N MET A 1 0.42 16.45 11.68
CA MET A 1 1.00 15.38 10.84
C MET A 1 0.90 15.79 9.39
N SER A 2 1.99 15.70 8.63
CA SER A 2 2.01 16.10 7.24
C SER A 2 1.41 15.01 6.33
N ARG A 3 0.97 15.40 5.14
CA ARG A 3 0.48 14.47 4.10
C ARG A 3 1.53 13.43 3.70
N LEU A 4 2.80 13.82 3.69
CA LEU A 4 3.95 12.96 3.38
C LEU A 4 4.16 11.89 4.46
N ASP A 5 4.05 12.25 5.74
CA ASP A 5 4.27 11.31 6.85
C ASP A 5 3.29 10.13 6.79
N VAL A 6 2.02 10.42 6.50
CA VAL A 6 0.98 9.39 6.38
C VAL A 6 1.24 8.50 5.17
N LYS A 7 1.67 9.08 4.04
CA LYS A 7 2.00 8.32 2.84
C LYS A 7 3.15 7.36 3.09
N HIS A 8 4.25 7.83 3.68
CA HIS A 8 5.42 6.97 3.96
C HIS A 8 5.06 5.83 4.93
N ARG A 9 4.23 6.09 5.95
CA ARG A 9 3.76 5.04 6.86
C ARG A 9 2.90 4.00 6.16
N ILE A 10 1.93 4.40 5.34
CA ILE A 10 1.08 3.47 4.58
C ILE A 10 1.94 2.61 3.65
N VAL A 11 2.82 3.23 2.87
CA VAL A 11 3.70 2.51 1.92
C VAL A 11 4.60 1.52 2.67
N ARG A 12 5.21 1.93 3.79
CA ARG A 12 6.03 1.05 4.62
C ARG A 12 5.23 -0.16 5.14
N GLN A 13 4.00 0.05 5.60
CA GLN A 13 3.14 -1.06 6.04
C GLN A 13 2.82 -2.01 4.89
N LEU A 14 2.45 -1.49 3.72
CA LEU A 14 2.21 -2.32 2.53
C LEU A 14 3.42 -3.16 2.15
N LEU A 15 4.64 -2.60 2.21
CA LEU A 15 5.88 -3.35 1.97
C LEU A 15 6.11 -4.44 3.01
N VAL A 16 5.83 -4.17 4.29
CA VAL A 16 5.91 -5.19 5.36
C VAL A 16 4.92 -6.34 5.11
N PHE A 17 3.67 -6.03 4.74
CA PHE A 17 2.67 -7.05 4.42
C PHE A 17 3.02 -7.82 3.15
N ALA A 18 3.53 -7.15 2.11
CA ALA A 18 4.02 -7.79 0.90
C ALA A 18 5.20 -8.71 1.17
N ASN A 19 6.11 -8.33 2.07
CA ASN A 19 7.20 -9.20 2.48
C ASN A 19 6.73 -10.43 3.27
N ARG A 20 5.74 -10.27 4.15
CA ARG A 20 5.30 -11.33 5.07
C ARG A 20 4.22 -12.26 4.49
N TYR A 21 3.31 -11.71 3.68
CA TYR A 21 2.13 -12.38 3.16
C TYR A 21 1.98 -12.24 1.64
N GLY A 22 2.93 -11.60 0.97
CA GLY A 22 2.88 -11.43 -0.46
C GLY A 22 3.24 -12.71 -1.22
N LYS A 23 2.60 -12.91 -2.36
CA LYS A 23 3.03 -13.86 -3.38
C LYS A 23 3.39 -13.11 -4.64
N ARG A 24 4.56 -13.43 -5.19
CA ARG A 24 4.99 -12.89 -6.48
C ARG A 24 4.19 -13.54 -7.60
N ASP A 25 3.70 -12.74 -8.54
CA ASP A 25 3.11 -13.24 -9.79
C ASP A 25 4.17 -13.41 -10.88
N ALA A 26 3.76 -13.90 -12.05
CA ALA A 26 4.64 -14.11 -13.19
C ALA A 26 5.21 -12.81 -13.80
N HIS A 27 4.63 -11.66 -13.46
CA HIS A 27 5.03 -10.32 -13.93
C HIS A 27 5.93 -9.60 -12.93
N GLY A 28 6.23 -10.22 -11.78
CA GLY A 28 7.05 -9.62 -10.73
C GLY A 28 6.28 -8.75 -9.74
N HIS A 29 4.96 -8.63 -9.90
CA HIS A 29 4.11 -7.95 -8.91
C HIS A 29 4.00 -8.79 -7.64
N ILE A 30 3.64 -8.14 -6.53
CA ILE A 30 3.42 -8.82 -5.24
C ILE A 30 1.97 -8.67 -4.81
N VAL A 31 1.23 -9.77 -4.77
CA VAL A 31 -0.16 -9.80 -4.27
C VAL A 31 -0.15 -10.12 -2.79
N ILE A 32 -0.60 -9.18 -1.95
CA ILE A 32 -0.78 -9.39 -0.52
C ILE A 32 -1.96 -10.34 -0.30
N GLN A 33 -1.71 -11.54 0.22
CA GLN A 33 -2.72 -12.61 0.35
C GLN A 33 -3.67 -12.44 1.54
N ILE A 34 -3.63 -11.29 2.22
CA ILE A 34 -4.58 -10.92 3.26
C ILE A 34 -5.44 -9.76 2.75
N ARG A 35 -6.71 -9.78 3.14
CA ARG A 35 -7.62 -8.66 2.85
C ARG A 35 -7.28 -7.52 3.78
N LEU A 36 -7.01 -6.35 3.22
CA LEU A 36 -6.77 -5.13 3.98
C LEU A 36 -7.89 -4.15 3.66
N THR A 37 -8.74 -3.88 4.63
CA THR A 37 -9.77 -2.86 4.49
C THR A 37 -9.17 -1.46 4.66
N GLN A 38 -9.92 -0.45 4.22
CA GLN A 38 -9.53 0.95 4.46
C GLN A 38 -9.51 1.31 5.95
N GLY A 39 -10.27 0.58 6.78
CA GLY A 39 -10.21 0.71 8.24
C GLY A 39 -8.87 0.21 8.78
N ASP A 40 -8.47 -0.99 8.36
CA ASP A 40 -7.19 -1.58 8.76
C ASP A 40 -6.02 -0.66 8.36
N LEU A 41 -6.03 -0.13 7.13
CA LEU A 41 -5.02 0.80 6.65
C LEU A 41 -5.00 2.13 7.43
N ALA A 42 -6.14 2.60 7.94
CA ALA A 42 -6.24 3.79 8.78
C ALA A 42 -5.63 3.56 10.16
N ASP A 43 -5.97 2.43 10.78
CA ASP A 43 -5.44 2.04 12.08
C ASP A 43 -3.93 1.80 12.01
N LEU A 44 -3.45 1.16 10.94
CA LEU A 44 -2.03 0.90 10.67
C LEU A 44 -1.23 2.17 10.30
N GLY A 45 -1.85 3.09 9.56
CA GLY A 45 -1.22 4.35 9.13
C GLY A 45 -1.24 5.45 10.20
N GLY A 46 -1.99 5.24 11.30
CA GLY A 46 -2.26 6.25 12.31
C GLY A 46 -2.88 7.51 11.70
N ALA A 47 -3.86 7.32 10.81
CA ALA A 47 -4.46 8.39 10.01
C ALA A 47 -5.97 8.18 9.87
N THR A 48 -6.69 9.23 9.50
CA THR A 48 -8.12 9.11 9.21
C THR A 48 -8.36 8.30 7.94
N ARG A 49 -9.52 7.65 7.84
CA ARG A 49 -9.95 6.91 6.63
C ARG A 49 -9.91 7.78 5.36
N GLU A 50 -10.29 9.05 5.48
CA GLU A 50 -10.22 10.00 4.37
C GLU A 50 -8.79 10.18 3.88
N ARG A 51 -7.84 10.34 4.80
CA ARG A 51 -6.43 10.54 4.49
C ARG A 51 -5.81 9.29 3.85
N VAL A 52 -6.19 8.10 4.32
CA VAL A 52 -5.80 6.82 3.69
C VAL A 52 -6.35 6.72 2.28
N ASN A 53 -7.65 6.98 2.09
CA ASN A 53 -8.28 6.92 0.76
C ASN A 53 -7.60 7.86 -0.24
N GLN A 54 -7.21 9.07 0.21
CA GLN A 54 -6.43 9.99 -0.62
C GLN A 54 -5.08 9.39 -1.03
N VAL A 55 -4.33 8.82 -0.08
CA VAL A 55 -3.03 8.19 -0.35
C VAL A 55 -3.19 6.97 -1.27
N ILE A 56 -4.14 6.07 -1.00
CA ILE A 56 -4.41 4.90 -1.83
C ILE A 56 -4.82 5.34 -3.24
N GLY A 57 -5.64 6.39 -3.37
CA GLY A 57 -6.00 6.97 -4.65
C GLY A 57 -4.81 7.60 -5.40
N GLU A 58 -3.85 8.20 -4.69
CA GLU A 58 -2.59 8.67 -5.29
C GLU A 58 -1.75 7.51 -5.81
N LEU A 59 -1.53 6.47 -5.00
CA LEU A 59 -0.73 5.30 -5.38
C LEU A 59 -1.35 4.53 -6.57
N ARG A 60 -2.68 4.42 -6.61
CA ARG A 60 -3.40 3.82 -7.75
C ARG A 60 -3.28 4.66 -9.03
N ARG A 61 -3.41 5.98 -8.93
CA ARG A 61 -3.25 6.87 -10.09
C ARG A 61 -1.84 6.86 -10.65
N ALA A 62 -0.85 6.60 -9.80
CA ALA A 62 0.54 6.42 -10.19
C ALA A 62 0.86 4.97 -10.67
N ASP A 63 -0.15 4.10 -10.77
CA ASP A 63 -0.03 2.68 -11.13
C ASP A 63 0.96 1.88 -10.26
N LEU A 64 1.17 2.32 -9.01
CA LEU A 64 2.07 1.65 -8.07
C LEU A 64 1.38 0.49 -7.36
N ILE A 65 0.06 0.60 -7.18
CA ILE A 65 -0.76 -0.43 -6.54
C ILE A 65 -2.06 -0.65 -7.30
N GLU A 66 -2.60 -1.85 -7.16
CA GLU A 66 -3.96 -2.23 -7.52
C GLU A 66 -4.65 -2.79 -6.28
N ILE A 67 -5.97 -2.62 -6.19
CA ILE A 67 -6.80 -3.36 -5.22
C ILE A 67 -7.94 -3.97 -6.00
N ASP A 68 -8.09 -5.29 -5.86
CA ASP A 68 -9.12 -6.07 -6.53
C ASP A 68 -10.49 -5.95 -5.83
N SER A 69 -11.51 -6.59 -6.40
CA SER A 69 -12.87 -6.64 -5.83
C SER A 69 -12.96 -7.38 -4.48
N SER A 70 -11.94 -8.16 -4.13
CA SER A 70 -11.84 -8.91 -2.87
C SER A 70 -11.04 -8.16 -1.80
N ASN A 71 -10.64 -6.91 -2.05
CA ASN A 71 -9.77 -6.09 -1.20
C ASN A 71 -8.35 -6.68 -0.99
N HIS A 72 -7.84 -7.45 -1.95
CA HIS A 72 -6.41 -7.76 -1.99
C HIS A 72 -5.66 -6.64 -2.69
N ILE A 73 -4.53 -6.26 -2.10
CA ILE A 73 -3.66 -5.23 -2.64
C ILE A 73 -2.53 -5.91 -3.41
N THR A 74 -2.33 -5.49 -4.65
CA THR A 74 -1.22 -5.90 -5.51
C THR A 74 -0.26 -4.73 -5.63
N LEU A 75 1.02 -4.94 -5.31
CA LEU A 75 2.08 -3.99 -5.56
C LEU A 75 2.62 -4.23 -6.97
N ARG A 76 2.44 -3.24 -7.86
CA ARG A 76 2.94 -3.32 -9.24
C ARG A 76 4.42 -2.97 -9.35
N ALA A 77 4.86 -1.99 -8.55
CA ALA A 77 6.24 -1.50 -8.55
C ALA A 77 6.81 -1.48 -7.11
N PRO A 78 7.07 -2.66 -6.50
CA PRO A 78 7.53 -2.74 -5.12
C PRO A 78 8.86 -2.01 -4.87
N GLU A 79 9.77 -2.00 -5.85
CA GLU A 79 11.02 -1.23 -5.80
C GLU A 79 10.80 0.28 -5.75
N THR A 80 9.87 0.81 -6.55
CA THR A 80 9.52 2.24 -6.53
C THR A 80 8.90 2.63 -5.19
N LEU A 81 8.05 1.76 -4.64
CA LEU A 81 7.44 1.96 -3.32
C LEU A 81 8.50 1.96 -2.20
N ALA A 82 9.54 1.12 -2.28
CA ALA A 82 10.63 1.12 -1.30
C ALA A 82 11.36 2.47 -1.26
N HIS A 83 11.71 3.02 -2.43
CA HIS A 83 12.38 4.32 -2.53
C HIS A 83 11.56 5.50 -1.98
N LEU A 84 10.23 5.42 -2.02
CA LEU A 84 9.36 6.43 -1.40
C LEU A 84 9.45 6.46 0.13
N THR A 85 10.07 5.47 0.76
CA THR A 85 10.19 5.39 2.23
C THR A 85 11.61 5.68 2.75
N GLU A 86 12.59 5.82 1.85
CA GLU A 86 14.01 6.01 2.18
C GLU A 86 14.42 7.50 2.26
N THR A 87 13.47 8.44 2.28
CA THR A 87 13.70 9.90 2.38
C THR A 87 13.20 10.46 3.71
#